data_AF-A0A3M2DUI9-F1
#
_entry.id   AF-A0A3M2DUI9-F1
#
_cell.length_a   1.000
_cell.length_b   1.000
_cell.length_c   1.000
_cell.angle_alpha   90.00
_cell.angle_beta   90.00
_cell.angle_gamma   90.00
#
_symmetry.space_group_name_H-M   'P 1'
#
loop_
_entity.id
_entity.type
_entity.pdbx_description
1 polymer ?
#
loop_
_entity_poly.entity_id
_entity_poly.type
_entity_poly.pdbx_seq_one_letter_code
_entity_poly.pdbx_strand_id
1 'polypeptide(L)' 'MSLRSATVAAHAGVPEPRSVSAPHVAPLVQVSAYDFPTIAASEPAMQGDGYVYARHGLPNPDQLAR' A
#
# COMPACT_ATOMS: atom_id res chain seq x y z
N MET A 1 15.24 -9.22 -21.14
CA MET A 1 14.14 -10.16 -21.46
C MET A 1 12.92 -9.70 -20.66
N SER A 2 11.82 -9.32 -21.31
CA SER A 2 10.63 -8.81 -20.62
C SER A 2 9.80 -9.97 -20.05
N LEU A 3 9.19 -9.77 -18.88
CA LEU A 3 8.26 -10.75 -18.28
C LEU A 3 6.98 -10.87 -19.12
N ARG A 4 6.31 -12.03 -19.07
CA ARG A 4 5.01 -12.22 -19.72
C ARG A 4 3.93 -11.43 -18.97
N SER A 5 2.91 -10.93 -19.67
CA SER A 5 1.82 -10.16 -19.05
C SER A 5 1.12 -10.90 -17.90
N ALA A 6 0.94 -12.21 -18.02
CA ALA A 6 0.38 -13.03 -16.94
C ALA A 6 1.27 -13.04 -15.69
N THR A 7 2.59 -13.03 -15.87
CA THR A 7 3.55 -12.94 -14.76
C THR A 7 3.51 -11.56 -14.11
N VAL A 8 3.40 -10.49 -14.91
CA VAL A 8 3.27 -9.12 -14.39
C VAL A 8 1.98 -8.98 -13.58
N ALA A 9 0.84 -9.44 -14.12
CA ALA A 9 -0.44 -9.36 -13.42
C ALA A 9 -0.47 -10.13 -12.09
N ALA A 10 0.31 -11.22 -11.97
CA ALA A 10 0.37 -12.02 -10.75
C ALA A 10 1.29 -11.45 -9.66
N HIS A 11 2.27 -10.62 -10.03
CA HIS A 11 3.40 -10.27 -9.13
C HIS A 11 3.73 -8.78 -9.05
N ALA A 12 3.29 -7.96 -10.00
CA ALA A 12 3.55 -6.51 -9.96
C ALA A 12 2.88 -5.86 -8.76
N GLY A 13 3.54 -4.86 -8.18
CA GLY A 13 3.01 -4.08 -7.05
C GLY A 13 2.90 -4.83 -5.71
N VAL A 14 3.08 -6.15 -5.68
CA VAL A 14 3.02 -6.95 -4.44
C VAL A 14 4.29 -6.71 -3.63
N PRO A 15 4.19 -6.27 -2.35
CA PRO A 15 5.36 -6.11 -1.50
C PRO A 15 6.02 -7.46 -1.23
N GLU A 16 7.35 -7.49 -1.19
CA GLU A 16 8.07 -8.71 -0.81
C GLU A 16 7.60 -9.21 0.57
N PRO A 17 7.26 -10.50 0.70
CA PRO A 17 6.85 -11.06 1.97
C PRO A 17 8.00 -10.94 2.97
N ARG A 18 7.79 -10.18 4.05
CA ARG A 18 8.81 -9.92 5.08
C ARG A 18 9.13 -11.15 5.95
N SER A 19 8.36 -12.23 5.81
CA SER A 19 8.60 -13.52 6.47
C SER A 19 7.91 -14.67 5.72
N VAL A 20 8.34 -15.91 6.00
CA VAL A 20 7.74 -17.14 5.44
C VAL A 20 6.27 -17.32 5.88
N SER A 21 5.87 -16.67 6.96
CA SER A 21 4.51 -16.67 7.48
C SER A 21 3.66 -15.50 6.98
N ALA A 22 4.23 -14.59 6.18
CA ALA A 22 3.50 -13.45 5.67
C ALA A 22 2.48 -13.90 4.61
N PRO A 23 1.27 -13.32 4.58
CA PRO A 23 0.31 -13.62 3.54
C PRO A 23 0.91 -13.26 2.17
N HIS A 24 0.73 -14.16 1.20
CA HIS A 24 1.15 -13.96 -0.19
C HIS A 24 0.30 -12.92 -0.95
N VAL A 25 -0.78 -12.45 -0.33
CA VAL A 25 -1.73 -11.50 -0.90
C VAL A 25 -1.63 -10.19 -0.13
N ALA A 26 -1.70 -9.07 -0.84
CA ALA A 26 -1.77 -7.76 -0.22
C ALA A 26 -3.01 -7.67 0.70
N PRO A 27 -2.88 -7.16 1.93
CA PRO A 27 -4.02 -7.00 2.82
C PRO A 27 -5.00 -5.96 2.26
N LEU A 28 -6.29 -6.22 2.43
CA LEU A 28 -7.33 -5.25 2.08
C LEU A 28 -7.40 -4.16 3.17
N VAL A 29 -7.00 -2.94 2.82
CA VAL A 29 -7.02 -1.79 3.72
C VAL A 29 -8.38 -1.09 3.61
N GLN A 30 -9.35 -1.61 4.35
CA GLN A 30 -10.73 -1.13 4.34
C GLN A 30 -10.98 -0.12 5.46
N VAL A 31 -10.37 1.05 5.35
CA VAL A 31 -10.54 2.17 6.29
C VAL A 31 -10.87 3.45 5.54
N SER A 32 -11.52 4.39 6.22
CA SER A 32 -11.73 5.74 5.69
C SER A 32 -10.61 6.70 6.10
N ALA A 33 -10.04 6.55 7.29
CA ALA A 33 -9.01 7.43 7.85
C ALA A 33 -7.94 6.63 8.58
N TYR A 34 -6.78 7.26 8.81
CA TYR A 34 -5.65 6.69 9.56
C TYR A 34 -5.51 7.35 10.92
N ASP A 35 -5.22 6.54 11.93
CA ASP A 35 -4.97 7.01 13.29
C ASP A 35 -3.49 7.37 13.47
N PHE A 36 -3.24 8.50 14.13
CA PHE A 36 -1.90 8.95 14.49
C PHE A 36 -1.79 9.05 16.02
N PRO A 37 -0.73 8.50 16.62
CA PRO A 37 -0.56 8.51 18.08
C PRO A 37 -0.28 9.90 18.63
N THR A 38 0.26 10.80 17.81
CA THR A 38 0.51 12.21 18.15
C THR A 38 0.28 13.09 16.92
N ILE A 39 0.08 14.40 17.15
CA ILE A 39 0.00 15.37 16.05
C ILE A 39 1.27 15.35 15.21
N ALA A 40 2.46 15.34 15.84
CA ALA A 40 3.74 15.29 15.15
C ALA A 40 3.88 14.05 14.25
N ALA A 41 3.32 12.90 14.65
CA ALA A 41 3.31 11.69 13.83
C ALA A 41 2.44 11.80 12.57
N SER A 42 1.48 12.73 12.53
CA SER A 42 0.63 12.98 11.36
C SER A 42 1.26 13.91 10.32
N GLU A 43 2.23 14.73 10.71
CA GLU A 43 2.80 15.78 9.86
C GLU A 43 3.35 15.28 8.53
N PRO A 44 4.12 14.17 8.45
CA PRO A 44 4.61 13.65 7.17
C PRO A 44 3.49 13.30 6.21
N ALA A 45 2.45 12.59 6.69
CA ALA A 45 1.31 12.20 5.88
C ALA A 45 0.50 13.42 5.38
N MET A 46 0.40 14.47 6.20
CA MET A 46 -0.23 15.73 5.81
C MET A 46 0.57 16.51 4.76
N GLN A 47 1.89 16.29 4.68
CA GLN A 47 2.76 16.83 3.62
C GLN A 47 2.84 15.91 2.38
N GLY A 48 2.04 14.84 2.33
CA GLY A 48 1.97 13.90 1.22
C GLY A 48 2.89 12.69 1.33
N ASP A 49 3.65 12.55 2.42
CA ASP A 49 4.47 11.37 2.71
C ASP A 49 3.68 10.37 3.57
N GLY A 50 2.57 9.86 3.02
CA GLY A 50 1.72 8.88 3.68
C GLY A 50 0.23 9.02 3.34
N TYR A 51 -0.60 8.33 4.12
CA TYR A 51 -2.06 8.31 3.95
C TYR A 51 -2.74 8.94 5.16
N VAL A 52 -3.71 9.81 4.91
CA VAL A 52 -4.52 10.46 5.96
C VAL A 52 -5.99 10.08 5.82
N TYR A 53 -6.52 10.20 4.60
CA TYR A 53 -7.92 9.98 4.31
C TYR A 53 -8.07 9.26 2.97
N ALA A 54 -8.84 8.18 2.97
CA ALA A 54 -8.94 7.21 1.87
C ALA A 54 -9.41 7.83 0.55
N ARG A 55 -10.16 8.95 0.61
CA ARG A 55 -10.56 9.71 -0.59
C ARG A 55 -9.36 10.22 -1.39
N HIS A 56 -8.25 10.52 -0.72
CA HIS A 56 -7.06 11.14 -1.32
C HIS A 56 -5.94 10.13 -1.61
N GLY A 57 -6.02 8.91 -1.07
CA GLY A 57 -5.05 7.86 -1.33
C GLY A 57 -5.24 6.67 -0.39
N LEU A 58 -4.93 5.48 -0.89
CA LEU A 58 -4.92 4.23 -0.13
C LEU A 58 -3.81 3.31 -0.66
N PRO A 59 -3.25 2.44 0.20
CA PRO A 59 -2.23 1.46 -0.21
C PRO A 59 -2.67 0.55 -1.36
N ASN A 60 -3.93 0.08 -1.37
CA ASN A 60 -4.36 -0.89 -2.39
C ASN A 60 -4.47 -0.30 -3.80
N PRO A 61 -5.12 0.87 -4.03
CA PRO A 61 -5.08 1.55 -5.32
C PRO A 61 -3.65 1.88 -5.79
N ASP A 62 -2.77 2.29 -4.89
CA ASP A 62 -1.38 2.62 -5.24
C ASP A 62 -0.57 1.37 -5.62
N GLN A 63 -0.87 0.21 -5.04
CA GLN A 63 -0.29 -1.07 -5.45
C GLN A 63 -0.77 -1.48 -6.85
N LEU A 64 -2.04 -1.23 -7.18
CA LEU A 64 -2.60 -1.53 -8.49
C LEU A 64 -2.01 -0.64 -9.60
N ALA A 65 -1.60 0.57 -9.28
CA ALA A 65 -1.05 1.54 -10.23
C ALA A 65 0.43 1.32 -10.60
N ARG A 66 1.11 0.34 -9.97
CA ARG A 66 2.54 0.02 -10.16
C ARG A 66 2.75 -1.14 -11.12
#